data_AF-A0A9W8I0G5-F1
#
_entry.id   AF-A0A9W8I0G5-F1
#
_cell.length_a   1.000
_cell.length_b   1.000
_cell.length_c   1.000
_cell.angle_alpha   90.00
_cell.angle_beta   90.00
_cell.angle_gamma   90.00
#
_symmetry.space_group_name_H-M   'P 1'
#
loop_
_entity.id
_entity.type
_entity.pdbx_description
1 polymer ?
#
loop_
_entity_poly.entity_id
_entity_poly.type
_entity_poly.pdbx_seq_one_letter_code
_entity_poly.pdbx_strand_id
1 'polypeptide(L)'
;MPNNSTALTRGQRVYAKKRKAKRAQVEEVVFDPTARHSFLTGFHKRKVQRREHAVAEAKAYERQEKLDMRRERREQLKDQFTEKLLFQKNYYSPLLPSADTDESSDSEGEDKDVEVLEGDSSVTTVTVTKEFDPATADDQGSGLEKKLTPRDMLEKLERQAQNRLEKGESDEESSAKQGKKFPKKKPQKKFRYETKAARAASNARSRASKAAKGAGATAKRRDAGAAKGGRRK
;
A
#
# COMPACT_ATOMS: atom_id res chain seq x y z
N MET A 1 -26.49 -14.38 31.82
CA MET A 1 -26.27 -13.98 33.23
C MET A 1 -24.77 -13.94 33.50
N PRO A 2 -24.22 -12.93 34.19
CA PRO A 2 -22.81 -12.94 34.55
C PRO A 2 -22.52 -14.14 35.45
N ASN A 3 -21.56 -14.99 35.06
CA ASN A 3 -21.17 -16.16 35.82
C ASN A 3 -20.64 -15.75 37.21
N ASN A 4 -20.97 -16.50 38.25
CA ASN A 4 -20.61 -16.18 39.64
C ASN A 4 -19.10 -15.94 39.83
N SER A 5 -18.26 -16.70 39.12
CA SER A 5 -16.81 -16.48 39.08
C SER A 5 -16.44 -15.08 38.59
N THR A 6 -17.08 -14.60 37.53
CA THR A 6 -16.84 -13.26 36.98
C THR A 6 -17.30 -12.16 37.93
N ALA A 7 -18.40 -12.37 38.66
CA ALA A 7 -18.92 -11.41 39.64
C ALA A 7 -17.96 -11.28 40.84
N LEU A 8 -17.49 -12.40 41.37
CA LEU A 8 -16.56 -12.44 42.51
C LEU A 8 -15.15 -11.94 42.14
N THR A 9 -14.64 -12.24 40.93
CA THR A 9 -13.30 -11.80 40.48
C THR A 9 -13.28 -10.36 39.91
N ARG A 10 -14.45 -9.74 39.67
CA ARG A 10 -14.54 -8.38 39.10
C ARG A 10 -13.83 -7.34 39.96
N GLY A 11 -14.00 -7.39 41.28
CA GLY A 11 -13.34 -6.46 42.21
C GLY A 11 -11.83 -6.54 42.12
N GLN A 12 -11.28 -7.77 42.18
CA GLN A 12 -9.84 -8.03 42.08
C GLN A 12 -9.25 -7.53 40.76
N ARG A 13 -9.95 -7.74 39.63
CA ARG A 13 -9.58 -7.20 38.32
C ARG A 13 -9.57 -5.68 38.30
N VAL A 14 -10.53 -5.02 38.95
CA VAL A 14 -10.57 -3.55 39.05
C VAL A 14 -9.41 -3.04 39.90
N TYR A 15 -9.11 -3.66 41.04
CA TYR A 15 -7.97 -3.28 41.88
C TYR A 15 -6.63 -3.50 41.17
N ALA A 16 -6.47 -4.61 40.46
CA ALA A 16 -5.28 -4.88 39.64
C ALA A 16 -5.11 -3.81 38.55
N LYS A 17 -6.19 -3.44 37.86
CA LYS A 17 -6.19 -2.34 36.88
C LYS A 17 -5.82 -1.00 37.51
N LYS A 18 -6.40 -0.65 38.66
CA LYS A 18 -6.09 0.60 39.39
C LYS A 18 -4.63 0.64 39.85
N ARG A 19 -4.09 -0.48 40.36
CA ARG A 19 -2.68 -0.57 40.75
C ARG A 19 -1.74 -0.42 39.55
N LYS A 20 -2.08 -1.05 38.42
CA LYS A 20 -1.32 -0.89 37.16
C LYS A 20 -1.38 0.55 36.67
N ALA A 21 -2.54 1.21 36.74
CA ALA A 21 -2.70 2.61 36.38
C ALA A 21 -1.87 3.54 37.28
N LYS A 22 -1.85 3.31 38.60
CA LYS A 22 -1.01 4.07 39.55
C LYS A 22 0.49 3.87 39.29
N ARG A 23 0.93 2.66 38.94
CA ARG A 23 2.33 2.39 38.57
C ARG A 23 2.74 3.03 37.24
N ALA A 24 1.79 3.18 36.32
CA ALA A 24 2.01 3.86 35.06
C ALA A 24 1.82 5.39 35.16
N GLN A 25 1.39 5.88 36.33
CA GLN A 25 1.28 7.30 36.58
C GLN A 25 2.69 7.85 36.76
N VAL A 26 3.05 8.82 35.92
CA VAL A 26 4.35 9.50 36.00
C VAL A 26 4.38 10.33 37.29
N GLU A 27 5.40 10.11 38.13
CA GLU A 27 5.54 10.75 39.45
C GLU A 27 5.91 12.24 39.33
N GLU A 28 6.77 12.59 38.36
CA GLU A 28 7.21 13.96 38.11
C GLU A 28 7.31 14.26 36.60
N VAL A 29 6.87 15.44 36.17
CA VAL A 29 7.01 15.91 34.79
C VAL A 29 8.09 16.98 34.73
N VAL A 30 9.30 16.57 34.32
CA VAL A 30 10.44 17.48 34.10
C VAL A 30 10.48 17.91 32.63
N PHE A 31 10.57 19.21 32.39
CA PHE A 31 10.72 19.75 31.04
C PHE A 31 12.19 19.93 30.69
N ASP A 32 12.68 19.16 29.73
CA ASP A 32 14.02 19.35 29.17
C ASP A 32 14.04 20.62 28.27
N PRO A 33 14.85 21.63 28.61
CA PRO A 33 14.94 22.86 27.83
C PRO A 33 15.49 22.61 26.41
N THR A 34 16.32 21.59 26.20
CA THR A 34 16.88 21.25 24.88
C THR A 34 15.83 20.60 23.98
N ALA A 35 15.01 19.70 24.53
CA ALA A 35 13.83 19.16 23.87
C ALA A 35 12.82 20.27 23.54
N ARG A 36 12.62 21.24 24.44
CA ARG A 36 11.78 22.41 24.18
C ARG A 36 12.32 23.27 23.05
N HIS A 37 13.63 23.54 23.02
CA HIS A 37 14.26 24.33 21.96
C HIS A 37 14.13 23.63 20.60
N SER A 38 14.41 22.32 20.53
CA SER A 38 14.22 21.54 19.31
C SER A 38 12.75 21.44 18.89
N PHE A 39 11.81 21.41 19.84
CA PHE A 39 10.39 21.49 19.55
C PHE A 39 10.00 22.87 19.00
N LEU A 40 10.49 23.97 19.56
CA LEU A 40 10.15 25.31 19.05
C LEU A 40 10.78 25.60 17.69
N THR A 41 11.99 25.11 17.41
CA THR A 41 12.70 25.41 16.14
C THR A 41 12.51 24.33 15.07
N GLY A 42 12.18 23.10 15.45
CA GLY A 42 12.11 21.92 14.57
C GLY A 42 10.85 21.78 13.72
N PHE A 43 10.15 22.87 13.38
CA PHE A 43 8.91 22.81 12.59
C PHE A 43 9.09 22.12 11.23
N HIS A 44 10.25 22.32 10.57
CA HIS A 44 10.55 21.63 9.32
C HIS A 44 10.66 20.11 9.54
N LYS A 45 11.39 19.69 10.59
CA LYS A 45 11.51 18.27 10.97
C LYS A 45 10.15 17.63 11.24
N ARG A 46 9.28 18.29 12.02
CA ARG A 46 7.89 17.81 12.23
C ARG A 46 7.08 17.74 10.94
N LYS A 47 7.22 18.72 10.05
CA LYS A 47 6.50 18.71 8.77
C LYS A 47 6.98 17.60 7.85
N VAL A 48 8.27 17.24 7.90
CA VAL A 48 8.83 16.08 7.20
C VAL A 48 8.32 14.79 7.83
N GLN A 49 8.44 14.62 9.14
CA GLN A 49 7.94 13.45 9.87
C GLN A 49 6.46 13.19 9.65
N ARG A 50 5.61 14.23 9.65
CA ARG A 50 4.18 14.07 9.33
C ARG A 50 3.94 13.58 7.90
N ARG A 51 4.72 14.05 6.94
CA ARG A 51 4.63 13.58 5.55
C ARG A 51 5.09 12.13 5.44
N GLU A 52 6.21 11.79 6.07
CA GLU A 52 6.73 10.43 6.12
C GLU A 52 5.76 9.47 6.80
N HIS A 53 5.15 9.87 7.91
CA HIS A 53 4.13 9.09 8.61
C HIS A 53 2.90 8.85 7.73
N ALA A 54 2.37 9.89 7.09
CA ALA A 54 1.24 9.74 6.17
C ALA A 54 1.56 8.80 5.00
N VAL A 55 2.79 8.88 4.46
CA VAL A 55 3.26 7.95 3.42
C VAL A 55 3.40 6.54 3.97
N ALA A 56 3.93 6.36 5.18
CA ALA A 56 4.08 5.06 5.81
C ALA A 56 2.72 4.40 6.11
N GLU A 57 1.75 5.16 6.61
CA GLU A 57 0.38 4.69 6.84
C GLU A 57 -0.30 4.29 5.54
N ALA A 58 -0.17 5.09 4.48
CA ALA A 58 -0.73 4.76 3.17
C ALA A 58 -0.13 3.46 2.61
N LYS A 59 1.20 3.29 2.72
CA LYS A 59 1.88 2.04 2.30
C LYS A 59 1.45 0.83 3.15
N ALA A 60 1.25 1.02 4.45
CA ALA A 60 0.79 -0.03 5.33
C ALA A 60 -0.63 -0.47 4.96
N TYR A 61 -1.52 0.48 4.67
CA TYR A 61 -2.87 0.21 4.21
C TYR A 61 -2.89 -0.51 2.85
N GLU A 62 -2.14 -0.03 1.86
CA GLU A 62 -2.01 -0.68 0.55
C GLU A 62 -1.49 -2.12 0.67
N ARG A 63 -0.56 -2.38 1.60
CA ARG A 63 -0.06 -3.72 1.87
C ARG A 63 -1.13 -4.62 2.49
N GLN A 64 -1.93 -4.09 3.41
CA GLN A 64 -3.05 -4.82 4.02
C GLN A 64 -4.10 -5.17 2.96
N GLU A 65 -4.52 -4.20 2.15
CA GLU A 65 -5.46 -4.43 1.04
C GLU A 65 -4.95 -5.50 0.07
N LYS A 66 -3.67 -5.44 -0.32
CA LYS A 66 -3.06 -6.47 -1.19
C LYS A 66 -3.08 -7.86 -0.56
N LEU A 67 -2.89 -7.96 0.75
CA LEU A 67 -2.93 -9.24 1.45
C LEU A 67 -4.36 -9.77 1.55
N ASP A 68 -5.33 -8.89 1.82
CA ASP A 68 -6.74 -9.24 1.91
C ASP A 68 -7.27 -9.67 0.53
N MET A 69 -6.97 -8.93 -0.54
CA MET A 69 -7.32 -9.34 -1.91
C MET A 69 -6.70 -10.68 -2.31
N ARG A 70 -5.47 -10.99 -1.85
CA ARG A 70 -4.85 -12.30 -2.08
C ARG A 70 -5.52 -13.39 -1.28
N ARG A 71 -5.95 -13.11 -0.04
CA ARG A 71 -6.71 -14.05 0.79
C ARG A 71 -8.05 -14.35 0.15
N GLU A 72 -8.81 -13.33 -0.24
CA GLU A 72 -10.10 -13.46 -0.91
C GLU A 72 -9.98 -14.25 -2.21
N ARG A 73 -8.97 -13.99 -3.04
CA ARG A 73 -8.73 -14.79 -4.27
C ARG A 73 -8.49 -16.27 -3.95
N ARG A 74 -7.70 -16.56 -2.91
CA ARG A 74 -7.44 -17.95 -2.51
C ARG A 74 -8.70 -18.64 -1.97
N GLU A 75 -9.52 -17.92 -1.22
CA GLU A 75 -10.81 -18.42 -0.73
C GLU A 75 -11.76 -18.69 -1.90
N GLN A 76 -11.90 -17.75 -2.84
CA GLN A 76 -12.70 -17.93 -4.06
C GLN A 76 -12.25 -19.15 -4.89
N LEU A 77 -10.93 -19.34 -5.05
CA LEU A 77 -10.41 -20.51 -5.78
C LEU A 77 -10.70 -21.83 -5.04
N LYS A 78 -10.63 -21.83 -3.71
CA LYS A 78 -10.99 -22.99 -2.90
C LYS A 78 -12.48 -23.30 -3.02
N ASP A 79 -13.33 -22.28 -2.93
CA ASP A 79 -14.78 -22.44 -3.05
C ASP A 79 -15.17 -22.92 -4.45
N GLN A 80 -14.57 -22.37 -5.51
CA GLN A 80 -14.77 -22.86 -6.87
C GLN A 80 -14.31 -24.31 -7.04
N PHE A 81 -13.20 -24.69 -6.39
CA PHE A 81 -12.69 -26.06 -6.45
C PHE A 81 -13.62 -27.03 -5.71
N THR A 82 -14.10 -26.67 -4.52
CA THR A 82 -15.06 -27.50 -3.76
C THR A 82 -16.39 -27.62 -4.48
N GLU A 83 -16.91 -26.54 -5.08
CA GLU A 83 -18.11 -26.58 -5.92
C GLU A 83 -17.92 -27.50 -7.13
N LYS A 84 -16.78 -27.41 -7.82
CA LYS A 84 -16.45 -28.31 -8.95
C LYS A 84 -16.36 -29.76 -8.51
N LEU A 85 -15.71 -30.06 -7.38
CA LEU A 85 -15.64 -31.42 -6.85
C LEU A 85 -17.01 -31.96 -6.47
N LEU A 86 -17.86 -31.14 -5.82
CA LEU A 86 -19.22 -31.51 -5.49
C LEU A 86 -20.06 -31.75 -6.75
N PHE A 87 -19.94 -30.88 -7.75
CA PHE A 87 -20.61 -31.03 -9.03
C PHE A 87 -20.15 -32.31 -9.75
N GLN A 88 -18.84 -32.56 -9.82
CA GLN A 88 -18.28 -33.76 -10.41
C GLN A 88 -18.77 -35.01 -9.68
N LYS A 89 -18.73 -35.03 -8.34
CA LYS A 89 -19.26 -36.13 -7.54
C LYS A 89 -20.74 -36.35 -7.86
N ASN A 90 -21.58 -35.32 -7.82
CA ASN A 90 -23.01 -35.46 -8.07
C ASN A 90 -23.34 -35.88 -9.50
N TYR A 91 -22.56 -35.43 -10.49
CA TYR A 91 -22.81 -35.72 -11.91
C TYR A 91 -22.28 -37.10 -12.32
N TYR A 92 -21.06 -37.48 -11.90
CA TYR A 92 -20.43 -38.74 -12.31
C TYR A 92 -20.69 -39.91 -11.35
N SER A 93 -20.99 -39.66 -10.07
CA SER A 93 -21.30 -40.73 -9.10
C SER A 93 -22.53 -41.60 -9.46
N PRO A 94 -23.59 -41.10 -10.13
CA PRO A 94 -24.70 -41.94 -10.55
C PRO A 94 -24.41 -42.72 -11.85
N LEU A 95 -23.43 -42.29 -12.66
CA LEU A 95 -23.08 -42.91 -13.93
C LEU A 95 -22.01 -44.01 -13.80
N LEU A 96 -21.26 -44.03 -12.70
CA LEU A 96 -20.33 -45.11 -12.39
C LEU A 96 -21.09 -46.21 -11.64
N PRO A 97 -21.40 -47.37 -12.27
CA PRO A 97 -21.82 -48.54 -11.52
C PRO A 97 -20.69 -48.90 -10.54
N SER A 98 -21.05 -49.34 -9.34
CA SER A 98 -20.13 -49.74 -8.26
C SER A 98 -19.16 -50.82 -8.74
N ALA A 99 -18.07 -50.41 -9.38
CA ALA A 99 -16.94 -51.27 -9.71
C ALA A 99 -15.94 -51.16 -8.57
N ASP A 100 -16.03 -52.10 -7.63
CA ASP A 100 -14.89 -52.56 -6.84
C ASP A 100 -13.85 -53.06 -7.84
N THR A 101 -12.97 -52.18 -8.32
CA THR A 101 -11.80 -52.59 -9.10
C THR A 101 -10.62 -51.71 -8.71
N ASP A 102 -9.76 -52.30 -7.90
CA ASP A 102 -8.33 -52.06 -7.78
C ASP A 102 -7.72 -51.86 -9.18
N GLU A 103 -7.31 -50.63 -9.52
CA GLU A 103 -6.55 -50.40 -10.74
C GLU A 103 -5.52 -49.28 -10.51
N SER A 104 -4.35 -49.74 -10.07
CA SER A 104 -3.06 -49.11 -10.28
C SER A 104 -2.89 -48.81 -11.78
N SER A 105 -3.17 -47.57 -12.18
CA SER A 105 -2.89 -47.10 -13.54
C SER A 105 -1.55 -46.34 -13.52
N ASP A 106 -0.50 -47.14 -13.68
CA ASP A 106 0.84 -46.69 -14.05
C ASP A 106 0.82 -46.32 -15.53
N SER A 107 0.86 -45.01 -15.81
CA SER A 107 0.83 -44.45 -17.15
C SER A 107 2.27 -44.13 -17.58
N GLU A 108 3.00 -45.15 -17.99
CA GLU A 108 4.24 -45.07 -18.75
C GLU A 108 3.99 -44.34 -20.09
N GLY A 109 4.64 -43.19 -20.29
CA GLY A 109 4.42 -42.35 -21.46
C GLY A 109 5.48 -41.26 -21.69
N GLU A 110 6.43 -41.60 -22.58
CA GLU A 110 7.42 -40.76 -23.27
C GLU A 110 8.61 -40.23 -22.46
N ASP A 111 9.78 -40.80 -22.76
CA ASP A 111 11.13 -40.38 -22.40
C ASP A 111 11.39 -38.90 -22.71
N LYS A 112 10.98 -38.02 -21.80
CA LYS A 112 11.45 -36.65 -21.70
C LYS A 112 12.32 -36.61 -20.47
N ASP A 113 13.60 -36.31 -20.64
CA ASP A 113 14.54 -36.07 -19.55
C ASP A 113 14.06 -34.84 -18.76
N VAL A 114 13.16 -35.04 -17.80
CA VAL A 114 12.61 -34.01 -16.93
C VAL A 114 13.41 -34.06 -15.62
N GLU A 115 14.42 -33.19 -15.52
CA GLU A 115 15.08 -32.98 -14.23
C GLU A 115 14.16 -32.15 -13.32
N VAL A 116 13.66 -32.80 -12.26
CA VAL A 116 12.87 -32.14 -11.21
C VAL A 116 13.84 -31.60 -10.17
N LEU A 117 14.05 -30.29 -10.18
CA LEU A 117 14.85 -29.61 -9.16
C LEU A 117 13.92 -29.13 -8.05
N GLU A 118 13.97 -29.80 -6.90
CA GLU A 118 13.26 -29.37 -5.69
C GLU A 118 14.10 -28.36 -4.91
N GLY A 119 13.63 -27.10 -4.84
CA GLY A 119 14.12 -26.14 -3.86
C GLY A 119 13.13 -26.04 -2.69
N ASP A 120 13.61 -25.68 -1.50
CA ASP A 120 12.85 -25.61 -0.22
C ASP A 120 11.52 -24.84 -0.26
N SER A 121 11.23 -24.09 -1.33
CA SER A 121 10.01 -23.28 -1.48
C SER A 121 9.25 -23.46 -2.80
N SER A 122 9.81 -24.17 -3.79
CA SER A 122 9.14 -24.40 -5.08
C SER A 122 9.78 -25.53 -5.88
N VAL A 123 8.94 -26.33 -6.54
CA VAL A 123 9.36 -27.34 -7.52
C VAL A 123 9.29 -26.71 -8.91
N THR A 124 10.40 -26.73 -9.65
CA THR A 124 10.47 -26.25 -11.03
C THR A 124 10.94 -27.38 -11.94
N THR A 125 10.19 -27.64 -13.01
CA THR A 125 10.55 -28.61 -14.04
C THR A 125 11.14 -27.88 -15.25
N VAL A 126 12.32 -28.33 -15.70
CA VAL A 126 12.99 -27.80 -16.90
C VAL A 126 12.95 -28.88 -17.97
N THR A 127 12.26 -28.60 -19.08
CA THR A 127 12.23 -29.50 -20.25
C THR A 127 13.22 -29.00 -21.30
N VAL A 128 14.29 -29.75 -21.55
CA VAL A 128 15.27 -29.44 -22.59
C VAL A 128 14.84 -30.09 -23.90
N THR A 129 14.42 -29.29 -24.88
CA THR A 129 14.16 -29.75 -26.24
C THR A 129 15.44 -29.69 -27.08
N LYS A 130 15.81 -30.80 -27.74
CA LYS A 130 17.08 -30.98 -28.47
C LYS A 130 17.29 -30.06 -29.69
N GLU A 131 16.30 -29.27 -30.11
CA GLU A 131 16.35 -28.47 -31.35
C GLU A 131 16.17 -26.95 -31.12
N PHE A 132 16.57 -26.42 -29.97
CA PHE A 132 16.61 -24.97 -29.75
C PHE A 132 18.01 -24.40 -30.03
N ASP A 133 18.25 -23.98 -31.28
CA ASP A 133 19.44 -23.21 -31.65
C ASP A 133 19.12 -21.70 -31.56
N PRO A 134 19.70 -20.94 -30.59
CA PRO A 134 19.40 -19.53 -30.39
C PRO A 134 19.93 -18.64 -31.53
N ALA A 135 20.72 -19.18 -32.47
CA ALA A 135 21.24 -18.44 -33.61
C ALA A 135 20.26 -18.32 -34.79
N THR A 136 19.27 -19.23 -34.89
CA THR A 136 18.29 -19.29 -35.99
C THR A 136 16.89 -18.83 -35.61
N ALA A 137 16.69 -18.35 -34.37
CA ALA A 137 15.43 -17.74 -33.94
C ALA A 137 15.32 -16.33 -34.55
N ASP A 138 14.89 -16.27 -35.81
CA ASP A 138 14.63 -15.04 -36.54
C ASP A 138 13.55 -14.19 -35.83
N ASP A 139 14.02 -13.13 -35.17
CA ASP A 139 13.25 -12.05 -34.55
C ASP A 139 12.57 -11.18 -35.62
N GLN A 140 11.56 -11.72 -36.29
CA GLN A 140 10.75 -11.02 -37.29
C GLN A 140 9.26 -11.02 -36.91
N GLY A 141 8.94 -10.87 -35.62
CA GLY A 141 7.53 -11.00 -35.22
C GLY A 141 7.11 -10.48 -33.85
N SER A 142 8.01 -9.95 -33.02
CA SER A 142 7.59 -9.40 -31.73
C SER A 142 8.27 -8.07 -31.46
N GLY A 143 7.47 -7.00 -31.35
CA GLY A 143 7.91 -5.68 -30.87
C GLY A 143 8.28 -5.69 -29.38
N LEU A 144 9.03 -6.70 -28.93
CA LEU A 144 9.65 -6.76 -27.64
C LEU A 144 10.88 -5.87 -27.70
N GLU A 145 10.79 -4.68 -27.08
CA GLU A 145 11.96 -3.86 -26.82
C GLU A 145 13.09 -4.74 -26.28
N LYS A 146 14.24 -4.72 -26.97
CA LYS A 146 15.45 -5.42 -26.54
C LYS A 146 15.76 -4.99 -25.11
N LYS A 147 15.39 -5.82 -24.13
CA LYS A 147 15.76 -5.60 -22.73
C LYS A 147 17.28 -5.76 -22.69
N LEU A 148 17.98 -4.63 -22.53
CA LEU A 148 19.44 -4.61 -22.43
C LEU A 148 19.87 -5.66 -21.39
N THR A 149 20.83 -6.49 -21.76
CA THR A 149 21.42 -7.42 -20.80
C THR A 149 22.14 -6.63 -19.70
N PRO A 150 22.36 -7.20 -18.50
CA PRO A 150 23.11 -6.51 -17.44
C PRO A 150 24.49 -6.00 -17.90
N ARG A 151 25.11 -6.65 -18.88
CA ARG A 151 26.37 -6.26 -19.49
C ARG A 151 26.24 -4.99 -20.34
N ASP A 152 25.20 -4.90 -21.15
CA ASP A 152 24.92 -3.72 -21.99
C ASP A 152 24.57 -2.49 -21.12
N MET A 153 23.93 -2.71 -19.96
CA MET A 153 23.66 -1.63 -19.00
C MET A 153 24.94 -1.09 -18.36
N LEU A 154 25.92 -1.95 -18.08
CA LEU A 154 27.21 -1.54 -17.52
C LEU A 154 27.98 -0.68 -18.53
N GLU A 155 28.05 -1.11 -19.78
CA GLU A 155 28.75 -0.38 -20.85
C GLU A 155 28.11 0.99 -21.11
N LYS A 156 26.77 1.07 -21.03
CA LYS A 156 26.05 2.34 -21.17
C LYS A 156 26.35 3.32 -20.03
N LEU A 157 26.48 2.81 -18.80
CA LEU A 157 26.86 3.60 -17.62
C LEU A 157 28.30 4.12 -17.74
N GLU A 158 29.23 3.29 -18.21
CA GLU A 158 30.62 3.68 -18.44
C GLU A 158 30.75 4.77 -19.51
N ARG A 159 30.06 4.63 -20.63
CA ARG A 159 30.01 5.67 -21.69
C ARG A 159 29.40 6.98 -21.19
N GLN A 160 28.39 6.90 -20.32
CA GLN A 160 27.77 8.10 -19.73
C GLN A 160 28.69 8.78 -18.71
N ALA A 161 29.52 8.02 -17.99
CA ALA A 161 30.53 8.57 -17.10
C ALA A 161 31.66 9.26 -17.87
N GLN A 162 32.15 8.66 -18.96
CA GLN A 162 33.19 9.24 -19.82
C GLN A 162 32.73 10.55 -20.48
N ASN A 163 31.53 10.57 -21.07
CA ASN A 163 30.96 11.78 -21.68
C ASN A 163 30.74 12.94 -20.68
N ARG A 164 30.61 12.62 -19.39
CA ARG A 164 30.39 13.61 -18.33
C ARG A 164 31.70 14.17 -17.79
N LEU A 165 32.80 13.43 -17.92
CA LEU A 165 34.16 13.89 -17.60
C LEU A 165 34.69 14.80 -18.70
N GLU A 166 34.51 14.42 -19.98
CA GLU A 166 34.93 15.26 -21.12
C GLU A 166 34.16 16.59 -21.20
N LYS A 167 32.89 16.61 -20.77
CA LYS A 167 32.07 17.83 -20.72
C LYS A 167 32.30 18.68 -19.47
N GLY A 168 33.02 18.16 -18.47
CA GLY A 168 33.38 18.89 -17.25
C GLY A 168 34.60 19.79 -17.42
N GLU A 169 35.53 19.44 -18.31
CA GLU A 169 36.78 20.20 -18.51
C GLU A 169 36.62 21.42 -19.43
N SER A 170 35.59 21.48 -20.29
CA SER A 170 35.38 22.63 -21.18
C SER A 170 34.63 23.81 -20.54
N ASP A 171 34.02 23.62 -19.36
CA ASP A 171 33.15 24.61 -18.72
C ASP A 171 33.78 25.35 -17.52
N GLU A 172 35.01 25.00 -17.09
CA GLU A 172 35.67 25.63 -15.93
C GLU A 172 36.58 26.83 -16.24
N GLU A 173 36.99 27.06 -17.49
CA GLU A 173 37.92 28.17 -17.82
C GLU A 173 37.28 29.48 -18.31
N SER A 174 35.95 29.58 -18.47
CA SER A 174 35.34 30.78 -19.07
C SER A 174 34.24 31.49 -18.26
N SER A 175 34.19 31.37 -16.92
CA SER A 175 33.13 32.04 -16.13
C SER A 175 33.60 33.11 -15.14
N ALA A 176 34.74 33.76 -15.38
CA ALA A 176 35.11 34.99 -14.68
C ALA A 176 34.63 36.23 -15.44
N LYS A 177 33.72 37.00 -14.82
CA LYS A 177 33.21 38.33 -15.21
C LYS A 177 32.26 38.37 -16.41
N GLN A 178 30.98 38.14 -16.14
CA GLN A 178 29.87 38.97 -16.65
C GLN A 178 28.60 38.66 -15.84
N GLY A 179 28.02 39.68 -15.21
CA GLY A 179 26.77 39.55 -14.46
C GLY A 179 25.63 39.13 -15.38
N LYS A 180 25.36 37.82 -15.46
CA LYS A 180 24.22 37.26 -16.18
C LYS A 180 22.94 37.71 -15.47
N LYS A 181 22.30 38.76 -15.99
CA LYS A 181 20.91 39.10 -15.65
C LYS A 181 20.05 37.92 -16.10
N PHE A 182 19.64 37.07 -15.16
CA PHE A 182 18.69 36.00 -15.46
C PHE A 182 17.43 36.61 -16.12
N PRO A 183 16.99 36.10 -17.28
CA PRO A 183 15.75 36.59 -17.88
C PRO A 183 14.61 36.31 -16.89
N LYS A 184 13.90 37.37 -16.48
CA LYS A 184 12.72 37.23 -15.62
C LYS A 184 11.74 36.32 -16.35
N LYS A 185 11.50 35.12 -15.80
CA LYS A 185 10.52 34.17 -16.35
C LYS A 185 9.18 34.90 -16.45
N LYS A 186 8.59 34.93 -17.65
CA LYS A 186 7.22 35.45 -17.84
C LYS A 186 6.31 34.73 -16.84
N PRO A 187 5.44 35.43 -16.10
CA PRO A 187 4.57 34.76 -15.15
C PRO A 187 3.73 33.73 -15.91
N GLN A 188 3.89 32.47 -15.54
CA GLN A 188 3.08 31.38 -16.09
C GLN A 188 1.61 31.81 -15.95
N LYS A 189 0.85 31.75 -17.05
CA LYS A 189 -0.59 32.01 -17.01
C LYS A 189 -1.15 31.05 -15.96
N LYS A 190 -1.64 31.59 -14.84
CA LYS A 190 -2.30 30.80 -13.82
C LYS A 190 -3.53 30.22 -14.50
N PHE A 191 -3.46 28.96 -14.93
CA PHE A 191 -4.62 28.18 -15.32
C PHE A 191 -5.53 28.19 -14.10
N ARG A 192 -6.49 29.11 -14.11
CA ARG A 192 -7.59 29.09 -13.15
C ARG A 192 -8.44 27.94 -13.65
N TYR A 193 -8.49 26.85 -12.88
CA TYR A 193 -9.30 25.66 -13.19
C TYR A 193 -10.79 25.95 -13.42
N GLU A 194 -11.22 27.20 -13.25
CA GLU A 194 -12.60 27.64 -13.41
C GLU A 194 -12.59 29.11 -13.88
N THR A 195 -13.55 29.45 -14.75
CA THR A 195 -13.90 30.85 -15.03
C THR A 195 -14.31 31.55 -13.73
N LYS A 196 -14.22 32.89 -13.68
CA LYS A 196 -14.60 33.66 -12.47
C LYS A 196 -16.03 33.33 -12.01
N ALA A 197 -16.93 33.06 -12.96
CA ALA A 197 -18.30 32.64 -12.71
C ALA A 197 -18.38 31.24 -12.05
N ALA A 198 -17.68 30.25 -12.61
CA ALA A 198 -17.64 28.90 -12.03
C ALA A 198 -17.06 28.90 -10.59
N ARG A 199 -16.03 29.72 -10.33
CA ARG A 199 -15.48 29.92 -8.97
C ARG A 199 -16.49 30.55 -8.01
N ALA A 200 -17.27 31.52 -8.48
CA ALA A 200 -18.29 32.15 -7.65
C ALA A 200 -19.38 31.13 -7.28
N ALA A 201 -19.80 30.30 -8.24
CA ALA A 201 -20.79 29.25 -8.02
C ALA A 201 -20.28 28.15 -7.07
N SER A 202 -19.04 27.68 -7.22
CA SER A 202 -18.45 26.68 -6.33
C SER A 202 -18.27 27.23 -4.89
N ASN A 203 -17.82 28.48 -4.76
CA ASN A 203 -17.74 29.15 -3.47
C ASN A 203 -19.13 29.33 -2.82
N ALA A 204 -20.15 29.71 -3.58
CA ALA A 204 -21.53 29.83 -3.10
C ALA A 204 -22.07 28.48 -2.59
N ARG A 205 -21.87 27.40 -3.35
CA ARG A 205 -22.23 26.03 -2.95
C ARG A 205 -21.52 25.58 -1.67
N SER A 206 -20.22 25.89 -1.53
CA SER A 206 -19.46 25.56 -0.32
C SER A 206 -19.90 26.36 0.91
N ARG A 207 -20.32 27.63 0.72
CA ARG A 207 -20.85 28.48 1.79
C ARG A 207 -22.23 28.01 2.24
N ALA A 208 -23.10 27.67 1.29
CA ALA A 208 -24.42 27.11 1.56
C ALA A 208 -24.33 25.77 2.31
N SER A 209 -23.45 24.85 1.90
CA SER A 209 -23.28 23.56 2.59
C SER A 209 -22.70 23.70 4.00
N LYS A 210 -21.77 24.65 4.22
CA LYS A 210 -21.26 24.99 5.56
C LYS A 210 -22.33 25.64 6.44
N ALA A 211 -23.15 26.54 5.90
CA ALA A 211 -24.26 27.17 6.61
C ALA A 211 -25.32 26.13 7.03
N ALA A 212 -25.71 25.22 6.13
CA ALA A 212 -26.64 24.14 6.43
C ALA A 212 -26.13 23.20 7.54
N LYS A 213 -24.85 22.79 7.47
CA LYS A 213 -24.22 21.97 8.50
C LYS A 213 -24.08 22.71 9.85
N GLY A 214 -23.79 24.01 9.82
CA GLY A 214 -23.71 24.86 11.00
C GLY A 214 -25.05 25.08 11.69
N ALA A 215 -26.12 25.29 10.93
CA ALA A 215 -27.48 25.46 11.45
C ALA A 215 -28.03 24.17 12.09
N GLY A 216 -27.75 23.00 11.50
CA GLY A 216 -28.12 21.71 12.11
C GLY A 216 -27.40 21.43 13.44
N ALA A 217 -26.17 21.92 13.60
CA ALA A 217 -25.39 21.76 14.82
C ALA A 217 -25.85 22.69 15.96
N THR A 218 -26.35 23.89 15.65
CA THR A 218 -26.90 24.82 16.66
C THR A 218 -28.33 24.46 17.07
N ALA A 219 -29.16 23.93 16.16
CA ALA A 219 -30.50 23.44 16.47
C ALA A 219 -30.48 22.26 17.47
N LYS A 220 -29.61 21.26 17.24
CA LYS A 220 -29.46 20.11 18.17
C LYS A 220 -28.99 20.50 19.58
N ARG A 221 -28.26 21.61 19.74
CA ARG A 221 -27.79 22.08 21.06
C ARG A 221 -28.86 22.85 21.85
N ARG A 222 -29.86 23.42 21.18
CA ARG A 222 -30.97 24.14 21.84
C ARG A 222 -32.04 23.18 22.39
N ASP A 223 -32.36 22.11 21.65
CA ASP A 223 -33.32 21.10 22.10
C ASP A 223 -32.83 20.31 23.34
N ALA A 224 -31.54 19.98 23.39
CA ALA A 224 -30.95 19.27 24.53
C ALA A 224 -30.86 20.11 25.83
N GLY A 225 -30.99 21.44 25.75
CA GLY A 225 -30.90 22.36 26.89
C GLY A 225 -32.25 22.64 27.58
N ALA A 226 -33.37 22.50 26.88
CA ALA A 226 -34.69 22.83 27.41
C ALA A 226 -35.26 21.76 28.37
N ALA A 227 -34.77 20.51 28.30
CA ALA A 227 -35.31 19.40 29.09
C ALA A 227 -34.84 19.33 30.56
N LYS A 228 -33.94 20.22 31.02
CA LYS A 228 -33.35 20.17 32.39
C LYS A 228 -33.69 21.35 33.31
N GLY A 229 -34.60 22.24 32.91
CA GLY A 229 -35.04 23.40 33.70
C GLY A 229 -36.36 23.19 34.45
N GLY A 230 -36.53 22.06 35.15
CA GLY A 230 -37.73 21.77 35.94
C GLY A 230 -37.74 22.50 37.29
N ARG A 231 -38.69 23.43 37.43
CA ARG A 231 -39.27 24.00 38.68
C ARG A 231 -38.67 23.50 40.00
N ARG A 232 -37.99 24.40 40.72
CA ARG A 232 -37.90 24.34 42.19
C ARG A 232 -39.07 25.16 42.75
N LYS A 233 -39.94 24.48 43.50
CA LYS A 233 -40.98 25.06 44.35
C LYS A 233 -40.41 25.20 45.75
#